data_AF-A0A8T4CHU6-F1
#
_entry.id   AF-A0A8T4CHU6-F1
#
_cell.length_a   1.000
_cell.length_b   1.000
_cell.length_c   1.000
_cell.angle_alpha   90.00
_cell.angle_beta   90.00
_cell.angle_gamma   90.00
#
_symmetry.space_group_name_H-M   'P 1'
#
loop_
_entity.id
_entity.type
_entity.pdbx_description
1 polymer ?
#
loop_
_entity_poly.entity_id
_entity_poly.type
_entity_poly.pdbx_seq_one_letter_code
_entity_poly.pdbx_strand_id
1 'polypeptide(L)'
;MPEQFLYEILDAVSSMGFLKKEIPPSVAENLNPEYELRGYQIEAFARFFHCYKNDFPNKESPLHLLFNMATGSGKTLIMAGLILYLYEQGYRNFLFFVNSTNIIEKTKDNFLNPAGIKYLFNQEIHIGNRRVRVTPVENFEGVNPSDINICFTTIQKLHS
;
A
#
# COMPACT_ATOMS: atom_id res chain seq x y z
N MET A 1 22.42 -6.82 -25.55
CA MET A 1 21.09 -7.41 -25.23
C MET A 1 20.16 -6.26 -24.91
N PRO A 2 18.87 -6.31 -25.28
CA PRO A 2 17.92 -5.30 -24.83
C PRO A 2 17.86 -5.29 -23.30
N GLU A 3 17.70 -4.10 -22.73
CA GLU A 3 17.49 -3.94 -21.29
C GLU A 3 16.17 -4.62 -20.91
N GLN A 4 16.22 -5.56 -19.98
CA GLN A 4 15.02 -6.27 -19.50
C GLN A 4 14.21 -5.37 -18.58
N PHE A 5 12.89 -5.40 -18.72
CA PHE A 5 12.02 -4.69 -17.79
C PHE A 5 11.99 -5.38 -16.43
N LEU A 6 11.82 -4.60 -15.36
CA LEU A 6 11.74 -5.13 -13.99
C LEU A 6 10.67 -6.24 -13.85
N TYR A 7 9.53 -6.11 -14.54
CA TYR A 7 8.47 -7.11 -14.42
C TYR A 7 8.87 -8.47 -15.02
N GLU A 8 9.67 -8.50 -16.09
CA GLU A 8 10.15 -9.73 -16.72
C GLU A 8 11.12 -10.46 -15.78
N ILE A 9 11.99 -9.70 -15.12
CA ILE A 9 12.90 -10.22 -14.09
C ILE A 9 12.09 -10.81 -12.93
N LEU A 10 11.10 -10.06 -12.41
CA LEU A 10 10.26 -10.53 -11.31
C LEU A 10 9.39 -11.74 -11.67
N ASP A 11 8.97 -11.88 -12.93
CA ASP A 11 8.26 -13.07 -13.43
C ASP A 11 9.18 -14.31 -13.38
N ALA A 12 10.45 -14.17 -13.77
CA ALA A 12 11.45 -15.23 -13.63
C ALA A 12 11.69 -15.60 -12.15
N VAL A 13 11.87 -14.61 -11.28
CA VAL A 13 12.04 -14.84 -9.83
C VAL A 13 10.80 -15.54 -9.23
N SER A 14 9.59 -15.14 -9.64
CA SER A 14 8.34 -15.76 -9.19
C SER A 14 8.20 -17.20 -9.65
N SER A 15 8.42 -17.46 -10.94
CA SER A 15 8.26 -18.79 -11.55
C SER A 15 9.28 -19.80 -11.02
N MET A 16 10.48 -19.35 -10.65
CA MET A 16 11.50 -20.18 -10.01
C MET A 16 11.29 -20.40 -8.50
N GLY A 17 10.21 -19.84 -7.92
CA GLY A 17 9.88 -20.02 -6.50
C GLY A 17 10.71 -19.15 -5.54
N PHE A 18 11.46 -18.16 -6.05
CA PHE A 18 12.28 -17.26 -5.23
C PHE A 18 11.46 -16.10 -4.62
N LEU A 19 10.23 -15.85 -5.09
CA LEU A 19 9.30 -14.94 -4.43
C LEU A 19 8.55 -15.65 -3.30
N LYS A 20 8.83 -15.25 -2.06
CA LYS A 20 8.01 -15.65 -0.90
C LYS A 20 6.65 -14.96 -0.98
N LYS A 21 5.60 -15.77 -1.11
CA LYS A 21 4.20 -15.31 -1.24
C LYS A 21 3.47 -15.22 0.11
N GLU A 22 4.22 -15.25 1.20
CA GLU A 22 3.71 -15.06 2.56
C GLU A 22 3.35 -13.58 2.77
N ILE A 23 2.11 -13.33 3.19
CA ILE A 23 1.65 -11.99 3.56
C ILE A 23 1.91 -11.81 5.06
N PRO A 24 2.68 -10.79 5.47
CA PRO A 24 2.96 -10.54 6.89
C PRO A 24 1.67 -10.34 7.70
N PRO A 25 1.65 -10.72 8.99
CA PRO A 25 0.51 -10.49 9.88
C PRO A 25 0.05 -9.03 9.93
N SER A 26 1.01 -8.09 9.87
CA SER A 26 0.74 -6.65 9.80
C SER A 26 -0.21 -6.27 8.66
N VAL A 27 -0.26 -7.05 7.57
CA VAL A 27 -1.20 -6.89 6.47
C VAL A 27 -2.38 -7.84 6.58
N ALA A 28 -2.12 -9.15 6.72
CA ALA A 28 -3.15 -10.18 6.63
C ALA A 28 -4.22 -10.08 7.73
N GLU A 29 -3.85 -9.65 8.93
CA GLU A 29 -4.76 -9.55 10.09
C GLU A 29 -5.49 -8.20 10.16
N ASN A 30 -5.02 -7.21 9.39
CA ASN A 30 -5.43 -5.81 9.52
C ASN A 30 -6.17 -5.25 8.29
N LEU A 31 -6.17 -5.96 7.17
CA LEU A 31 -7.12 -5.72 6.09
C LEU A 31 -8.52 -6.18 6.51
N ASN A 32 -9.55 -5.63 5.86
CA ASN A 32 -10.93 -6.05 6.11
C ASN A 32 -11.05 -7.56 5.77
N PRO A 33 -11.45 -8.41 6.75
CA PRO A 33 -11.53 -9.86 6.56
C PRO A 33 -12.58 -10.30 5.53
N GLU A 34 -13.52 -9.43 5.15
CA GLU A 34 -14.47 -9.71 4.07
C GLU A 34 -13.79 -9.70 2.67
N TYR A 35 -12.56 -9.18 2.55
CA TYR A 35 -11.82 -9.14 1.30
C TYR A 35 -10.70 -10.17 1.26
N GLU A 36 -11.01 -11.34 0.68
CA GLU A 36 -10.00 -12.33 0.36
C GLU A 36 -9.02 -11.81 -0.72
N LEU A 37 -7.71 -11.97 -0.45
CA LEU A 37 -6.67 -11.57 -1.38
C LEU A 37 -6.62 -12.51 -2.59
N ARG A 38 -6.76 -11.93 -3.77
CA ARG A 38 -6.64 -12.66 -5.04
C ARG A 38 -5.18 -13.02 -5.31
N GLY A 39 -4.93 -14.08 -6.07
CA GLY A 39 -3.58 -14.55 -6.39
C GLY A 39 -2.64 -13.46 -6.95
N TYR A 40 -3.14 -12.58 -7.81
CA TYR A 40 -2.34 -11.46 -8.33
C TYR A 40 -2.08 -10.35 -7.31
N GLN A 41 -2.94 -10.16 -6.29
CA GLN A 41 -2.71 -9.21 -5.21
C GLN A 41 -1.62 -9.75 -4.28
N ILE A 42 -1.65 -11.06 -4.00
CA ILE A 42 -0.57 -11.75 -3.28
C ILE A 42 0.75 -11.62 -4.04
N GLU A 43 0.72 -11.84 -5.36
CA GLU A 43 1.88 -11.64 -6.24
C GLU A 43 2.39 -10.19 -6.20
N ALA A 44 1.50 -9.20 -6.24
CA ALA A 44 1.85 -7.78 -6.15
C ALA A 44 2.54 -7.45 -4.82
N PHE A 45 2.02 -7.97 -3.70
CA PHE A 45 2.65 -7.84 -2.39
C PHE A 45 4.03 -8.52 -2.35
N ALA A 46 4.12 -9.77 -2.82
CA ALA A 46 5.37 -10.53 -2.84
C ALA A 46 6.47 -9.80 -3.63
N ARG A 47 6.13 -9.23 -4.80
CA ARG A 47 7.03 -8.41 -5.61
C ARG A 47 7.49 -7.16 -4.86
N PHE A 48 6.56 -6.43 -4.23
CA PHE A 48 6.92 -5.27 -3.43
C PHE A 48 7.86 -5.65 -2.29
N PHE A 49 7.52 -6.68 -1.49
CA PHE A 49 8.35 -7.12 -0.37
C PHE A 49 9.74 -7.57 -0.84
N HIS A 50 9.82 -8.25 -1.98
CA HIS A 50 11.09 -8.66 -2.56
C HIS A 50 11.95 -7.46 -2.95
N CYS A 51 11.41 -6.52 -3.73
CA CYS A 51 12.12 -5.30 -4.13
C CYS A 51 12.49 -4.41 -2.94
N TYR A 52 11.64 -4.37 -1.91
CA TYR A 52 11.89 -3.60 -0.70
C TYR A 52 13.04 -4.18 0.12
N LYS A 53 13.01 -5.50 0.38
CA LYS A 53 13.96 -6.19 1.27
C LYS A 53 15.31 -6.54 0.63
N ASN A 54 15.38 -6.67 -0.69
CA ASN A 54 16.59 -7.11 -1.38
C ASN A 54 17.14 -6.01 -2.27
N ASP A 55 18.45 -5.96 -2.42
CA ASP A 55 19.11 -5.10 -3.38
C ASP A 55 19.18 -5.79 -4.74
N PHE A 56 19.08 -4.99 -5.80
CA PHE A 56 19.18 -5.42 -7.18
C PHE A 56 19.81 -4.30 -8.02
N PRO A 57 20.37 -4.61 -9.21
CA PRO A 57 20.98 -3.60 -10.06
C PRO A 57 20.03 -2.43 -10.34
N ASN A 58 20.53 -1.20 -10.25
CA ASN A 58 19.78 0.05 -10.46
C ASN A 58 18.65 0.31 -9.45
N LYS A 59 18.61 -0.39 -8.31
CA LYS A 59 17.73 -0.01 -7.20
C LYS A 59 18.23 1.30 -6.60
N GLU A 60 17.38 2.31 -6.63
CA GLU A 60 17.61 3.59 -5.97
C GLU A 60 16.72 3.74 -4.73
N SER A 61 17.18 4.53 -3.76
CA SER A 61 16.39 4.95 -2.61
C SER A 61 16.05 6.44 -2.75
N PRO A 62 14.79 6.84 -2.60
CA PRO A 62 13.62 6.04 -2.22
C PRO A 62 13.15 5.04 -3.31
N LEU A 63 12.65 3.87 -2.89
CA LEU A 63 12.16 2.84 -3.81
C LEU A 63 10.87 3.32 -4.51
N HIS A 64 10.91 3.40 -5.83
CA HIS A 64 9.74 3.68 -6.66
C HIS A 64 9.28 2.40 -7.36
N LEU A 65 8.04 1.97 -7.11
CA LEU A 65 7.46 0.78 -7.73
C LEU A 65 6.13 1.11 -8.41
N LEU A 66 6.01 0.76 -9.70
CA LEU A 66 4.83 0.98 -10.51
C LEU A 66 4.02 -0.31 -10.67
N PHE A 67 2.73 -0.26 -10.36
CA PHE A 67 1.79 -1.34 -10.62
C PHE A 67 0.91 -0.99 -11.82
N ASN A 68 1.03 -1.75 -12.92
CA ASN A 68 0.11 -1.64 -14.04
C ASN A 68 -1.11 -2.54 -13.81
N MET A 69 -2.28 -1.96 -13.55
CA MET A 69 -3.47 -2.71 -13.15
C MET A 69 -4.76 -2.12 -13.74
N ALA A 70 -5.69 -3.00 -14.14
CA ALA A 70 -7.00 -2.61 -14.68
C ALA A 70 -7.91 -1.94 -13.62
N THR A 71 -8.90 -1.18 -14.07
CA THR A 71 -9.97 -0.66 -13.21
C THR A 71 -10.81 -1.82 -12.65
N GLY A 72 -11.25 -1.72 -11.38
CA GLY A 72 -12.02 -2.79 -10.72
C GLY A 72 -11.19 -3.98 -10.21
N SER A 73 -9.88 -4.00 -10.45
CA SER A 73 -8.96 -5.05 -9.99
C SER A 73 -8.64 -5.01 -8.49
N GLY A 74 -9.30 -4.18 -7.68
CA GLY A 74 -8.99 -4.09 -6.25
C GLY A 74 -7.62 -3.49 -5.93
N LYS A 75 -7.05 -2.66 -6.81
CA LYS A 75 -5.77 -1.95 -6.58
C LYS A 75 -5.74 -1.16 -5.27
N THR A 76 -6.88 -0.67 -4.80
CA THR A 76 -6.99 0.07 -3.54
C THR A 76 -6.73 -0.81 -2.31
N LEU A 77 -7.09 -2.10 -2.37
CA LEU A 77 -6.78 -3.04 -1.30
C LEU A 77 -5.27 -3.31 -1.19
N ILE A 78 -4.57 -3.38 -2.34
CA ILE A 78 -3.10 -3.46 -2.35
C ILE A 78 -2.50 -2.21 -1.69
N MET A 79 -2.99 -1.02 -2.02
CA MET A 79 -2.52 0.22 -1.38
C MET A 79 -2.70 0.21 0.14
N ALA A 80 -3.87 -0.20 0.63
CA ALA A 80 -4.13 -0.35 2.06
C ALA A 80 -3.15 -1.34 2.73
N GLY A 81 -2.92 -2.50 2.11
CA GLY A 81 -1.98 -3.49 2.63
C GLY A 81 -0.52 -3.00 2.64
N LEU A 82 -0.10 -2.26 1.60
CA LEU A 82 1.24 -1.68 1.55
C LEU A 82 1.43 -0.59 2.62
N ILE A 83 0.40 0.20 2.91
CA ILE A 83 0.44 1.20 3.99
C ILE A 83 0.61 0.53 5.35
N LEU A 84 -0.13 -0.55 5.62
CA LEU A 84 0.01 -1.35 6.85
C LEU A 84 1.44 -1.91 6.99
N TYR A 85 1.95 -2.53 5.92
CA TYR A 85 3.31 -3.06 5.90
C TYR A 85 4.35 -1.97 6.12
N LEU A 86 4.25 -0.83 5.42
CA LEU A 86 5.20 0.28 5.57
C LEU A 86 5.10 0.92 6.96
N TYR A 87 3.93 0.93 7.60
CA TYR A 87 3.82 1.35 8.99
C TYR A 87 4.64 0.45 9.92
N GLU A 88 4.58 -0.87 9.73
CA GLU A 88 5.44 -1.82 10.44
C GLU A 88 6.93 -1.53 10.19
N GLN A 89 7.31 -1.10 8.98
CA GLN A 89 8.68 -0.70 8.64
C GLN A 89 9.10 0.68 9.17
N GLY A 90 8.24 1.37 9.93
CA GLY A 90 8.57 2.65 10.58
C GLY A 90 8.03 3.89 9.88
N TYR A 91 7.35 3.76 8.73
CA TYR A 91 6.71 4.91 8.08
C TYR A 91 5.45 5.34 8.85
N ARG A 92 5.20 6.65 8.91
CA ARG A 92 4.03 7.21 9.62
C ARG A 92 3.18 8.11 8.75
N ASN A 93 3.79 8.70 7.72
CA ASN A 93 3.19 9.75 6.91
C ASN A 93 3.06 9.27 5.47
N PHE A 94 1.84 9.30 4.96
CA PHE A 94 1.50 8.82 3.63
C PHE A 94 0.81 9.94 2.85
N LEU A 95 1.34 10.25 1.67
CA LEU A 95 0.75 11.22 0.76
C LEU A 95 -0.01 10.47 -0.33
N PHE A 96 -1.32 10.64 -0.38
CA PHE A 96 -2.17 10.13 -1.44
C PHE A 96 -2.59 11.29 -2.35
N PHE A 97 -2.29 11.18 -3.65
CA PHE A 97 -2.69 12.20 -4.61
C PHE A 97 -3.26 11.64 -5.91
N VAL A 98 -4.24 12.35 -6.46
CA VAL A 98 -4.97 11.98 -7.69
C VAL A 98 -5.44 13.22 -8.44
N ASN A 99 -5.91 13.05 -9.68
CA ASN A 99 -6.35 14.17 -10.52
C ASN A 99 -7.70 14.78 -10.14
N SER A 100 -8.56 14.05 -9.42
CA SER A 100 -9.94 14.46 -9.19
C SER A 100 -10.34 14.31 -7.72
N THR A 101 -11.02 15.33 -7.20
CA THR A 101 -11.62 15.33 -5.86
C THR A 101 -12.61 14.17 -5.67
N ASN A 102 -13.33 13.76 -6.72
CA ASN A 102 -14.24 12.61 -6.64
C ASN A 102 -13.51 11.30 -6.30
N ILE A 103 -12.26 11.14 -6.75
CA ILE A 103 -11.45 9.97 -6.42
C ILE A 103 -10.94 10.08 -4.99
N ILE A 104 -10.59 11.29 -4.54
CA ILE A 104 -10.20 11.55 -3.15
C ILE A 104 -11.31 11.16 -2.19
N GLU A 105 -12.53 11.68 -2.39
CA GLU A 105 -13.64 11.42 -1.45
C GLU A 105 -14.03 9.94 -1.40
N LYS A 106 -14.03 9.25 -2.55
CA LYS A 106 -14.20 7.78 -2.59
C LYS A 106 -13.09 7.03 -1.85
N THR A 107 -11.85 7.51 -1.94
CA THR A 107 -10.73 6.87 -1.27
C THR A 107 -10.77 7.13 0.24
N LYS A 108 -11.10 8.36 0.66
CA LYS A 108 -11.34 8.68 2.07
C LYS A 108 -12.41 7.78 2.67
N ASP A 109 -13.56 7.62 1.99
CA ASP A 109 -14.62 6.72 2.46
C ASP A 109 -14.10 5.29 2.64
N ASN A 110 -13.45 4.72 1.61
CA ASN A 110 -12.88 3.37 1.69
C ASN A 110 -11.83 3.20 2.80
N PHE A 111 -11.08 4.25 3.16
CA PHE A 111 -9.99 4.18 4.14
C PHE A 111 -10.41 4.53 5.57
N LEU A 112 -11.45 5.33 5.73
CA LEU A 112 -11.74 6.01 7.00
C LEU A 112 -13.14 5.72 7.56
N ASN A 113 -14.05 5.19 6.75
CA ASN A 113 -15.43 4.93 7.16
C ASN A 113 -15.64 3.45 7.53
N PRO A 114 -15.53 3.04 8.81
CA PRO A 114 -15.69 1.65 9.23
C PRO A 114 -17.10 1.07 9.01
N ALA A 115 -18.09 1.92 8.75
CA ALA A 115 -19.45 1.50 8.40
C ALA A 115 -19.65 1.37 6.87
N GLY A 116 -18.65 1.74 6.07
CA GLY A 116 -18.71 1.70 4.62
C GLY A 116 -18.57 0.28 4.07
N ILE A 117 -19.40 -0.08 3.09
CA ILE A 117 -19.34 -1.39 2.40
C ILE A 117 -17.98 -1.63 1.72
N LYS A 118 -17.23 -0.56 1.44
CA LYS A 118 -15.91 -0.56 0.80
C LYS A 118 -14.75 -0.31 1.76
N TYR A 119 -15.00 -0.37 3.08
CA TYR A 119 -13.98 -0.12 4.09
C TYR A 119 -12.87 -1.16 4.02
N LEU A 120 -11.61 -0.72 3.91
CA LEU A 120 -10.49 -1.59 3.53
C LEU A 120 -9.75 -2.23 4.71
N PHE A 121 -9.95 -1.73 5.92
CA PHE A 121 -9.24 -2.19 7.12
C PHE A 121 -10.14 -3.03 8.03
N ASN A 122 -9.53 -3.78 8.93
CA ASN A 122 -10.23 -4.40 10.03
C ASN A 122 -10.76 -3.32 11.00
N GLN A 123 -11.77 -3.64 11.81
CA GLN A 123 -12.36 -2.70 12.78
C GLN A 123 -11.32 -2.19 13.78
N GLU A 124 -10.36 -3.04 14.13
CA GLU A 124 -9.19 -2.67 14.93
C GLU A 124 -7.91 -3.09 14.22
N ILE A 125 -7.02 -2.13 14.00
CA ILE A 125 -5.69 -2.38 13.42
C ILE A 125 -4.70 -2.59 14.56
N HIS A 126 -4.03 -3.73 14.57
CA HIS A 126 -2.98 -4.11 15.50
C HIS A 126 -1.70 -4.44 14.75
N ILE A 127 -0.63 -3.68 14.98
CA ILE A 127 0.68 -3.93 14.37
C ILE A 127 1.71 -4.05 15.50
N GLY A 128 2.30 -5.25 15.62
CA GLY A 128 3.04 -5.64 16.82
C GLY A 128 2.13 -5.61 18.05
N ASN A 129 2.59 -5.01 19.15
CA ASN A 129 1.82 -4.91 20.40
C ASN A 129 1.09 -3.56 20.53
N ARG A 130 0.71 -2.92 19.42
CA ARG A 130 0.11 -1.58 19.43
C ARG A 130 -1.15 -1.55 18.58
N ARG A 131 -2.19 -0.91 19.12
CA ARG A 131 -3.34 -0.48 18.35
C ARG A 131 -2.95 0.74 17.53
N VAL A 132 -3.29 0.72 16.23
CA VAL A 132 -2.96 1.76 15.26
C VAL A 132 -4.26 2.34 14.71
N ARG A 133 -4.27 3.65 14.44
CA ARG A 133 -5.38 4.32 13.75
C ARG A 133 -4.93 4.85 12.40
N VAL A 134 -5.85 4.89 11.45
CA VAL A 134 -5.69 5.62 10.19
C VAL A 134 -6.31 7.00 10.37
N THR A 135 -5.49 8.04 10.30
CA THR A 135 -5.88 9.42 10.61
C THR A 135 -5.71 10.28 9.36
N PRO A 136 -6.78 10.89 8.82
CA PRO A 136 -6.65 11.87 7.75
C PRO A 136 -6.02 13.14 8.31
N VAL A 137 -5.08 13.73 7.59
CA VAL A 137 -4.40 14.97 7.99
C VAL A 137 -4.38 15.97 6.84
N GLU A 138 -4.38 17.27 7.16
CA GLU A 138 -4.25 18.33 6.15
C GLU A 138 -2.80 18.43 5.65
N ASN A 139 -1.84 18.31 6.56
CA ASN A 139 -0.40 18.27 6.31
C ASN A 139 0.28 17.36 7.36
N PHE A 140 1.62 17.28 7.36
CA PHE A 140 2.35 16.41 8.30
C PHE A 140 2.92 17.15 9.53
N GLU A 141 2.53 18.39 9.78
CA GLU A 141 2.97 19.16 10.95
C GLU A 141 2.14 18.75 12.19
N GLY A 142 2.83 18.50 13.31
CA GLY A 142 2.16 18.18 14.58
C GLY A 142 1.33 16.88 14.59
N VAL A 143 1.51 16.00 13.60
CA VAL A 143 0.74 14.74 13.49
C VAL A 143 1.15 13.73 14.56
N ASN A 144 0.24 12.80 14.87
CA ASN A 144 0.49 11.76 15.86
C ASN A 144 1.50 10.72 15.31
N PRO A 145 2.69 10.55 15.91
CA PRO A 145 3.71 9.61 15.42
C PRO A 145 3.36 8.13 15.65
N SER A 146 2.24 7.85 16.34
CA SER A 146 1.73 6.50 16.55
C SER A 146 0.65 6.09 15.54
N ASP A 147 0.12 7.03 14.76
CA ASP A 147 -0.95 6.75 13.79
C ASP A 147 -0.36 6.57 12.37
N ILE A 148 -1.18 5.99 11.49
CA ILE A 148 -1.00 6.05 10.03
C ILE A 148 -1.63 7.37 9.58
N ASN A 149 -0.81 8.40 9.38
CA ASN A 149 -1.26 9.72 8.96
C ASN A 149 -1.32 9.79 7.44
N ILE A 150 -2.51 10.06 6.88
CA ILE A 150 -2.70 10.13 5.43
C ILE A 150 -3.15 11.53 5.02
N CYS A 151 -2.32 12.21 4.22
CA CYS A 151 -2.69 13.45 3.54
C CYS A 151 -3.30 13.10 2.18
N PHE A 152 -4.58 13.43 1.98
CA PHE A 152 -5.28 13.23 0.71
C PHE A 152 -5.37 14.54 -0.06
N THR A 153 -4.73 14.62 -1.21
CA THR A 153 -4.65 15.86 -2.00
C THR A 153 -4.84 15.61 -3.50
N THR A 154 -5.01 16.68 -4.28
CA THR A 154 -5.00 16.59 -5.74
C THR A 154 -3.62 16.92 -6.29
N ILE A 155 -3.31 16.48 -7.52
CA ILE A 155 -2.06 16.89 -8.19
C ILE A 155 -1.93 18.41 -8.27
N GLN A 156 -3.03 19.12 -8.55
CA GLN A 156 -3.02 20.59 -8.65
C GLN A 156 -2.61 21.25 -7.33
N LYS A 157 -3.06 20.71 -6.20
CA LYS A 157 -2.73 21.21 -4.86
C LYS A 157 -1.31 20.87 -4.41
N LEU A 158 -0.61 19.95 -5.07
CA LEU A 158 0.80 19.65 -4.77
C LEU A 158 1.77 20.70 -5.31
N HIS A 159 1.37 21.41 -6.35
CA HIS A 159 2.19 22.41 -7.05
C HIS A 159 1.75 23.85 -6.78
N SER A 160 0.77 24.04 -5.88
CA SER A 160 0.28 25.34 -5.44
C SER A 160 0.96 25.71 -4.12
#